data_AF-A0A2V7KIV7-F1
#
_entry.id   AF-A0A2V7KIV7-F1
#
_cell.length_a   1.000
_cell.length_b   1.000
_cell.length_c   1.000
_cell.angle_alpha   90.00
_cell.angle_beta   90.00
_cell.angle_gamma   90.00
#
_symmetry.space_group_name_H-M   'P 1'
#
loop_
_entity.id
_entity.type
_entity.pdbx_description
1 polymer ?
#
loop_
_entity_poly.entity_id
_entity_poly.type
_entity_poly.pdbx_seq_one_letter_code
_entity_poly.pdbx_strand_id
1 'polypeptide(L)' 'MVTIRVPLVEQRDASYDILIGAGLVHQLDKILPEYCPAAAYALISDSYVGNAYGEDLAKELTAAGLAIE' A
#
# COMPACT_ATOMS: atom_id res chain seq x y z
N MET A 1 -36.47 -1.47 12.89
CA MET A 1 -35.03 -1.40 12.57
C MET A 1 -34.27 -1.36 13.88
N VAL A 2 -33.41 -2.34 14.14
CA VAL A 2 -32.64 -2.46 15.39
C VAL A 2 -31.19 -2.10 15.08
N THR A 3 -30.61 -1.23 15.90
CA THR A 3 -29.20 -0.81 15.79
C THR A 3 -28.48 -1.33 17.02
N ILE A 4 -27.40 -2.10 16.81
CA ILE A 4 -26.57 -2.63 17.89
C ILE A 4 -25.25 -1.87 17.88
N ARG A 5 -24.86 -1.37 19.05
CA ARG A 5 -23.61 -0.63 19.22
C ARG A 5 -22.51 -1.60 19.60
N VAL A 6 -21.48 -1.68 18.75
CA VAL A 6 -20.28 -2.50 18.99
C VAL A 6 -19.11 -1.54 19.30
N PRO A 7 -18.55 -1.57 20.50
CA PRO A 7 -17.35 -0.80 20.81
C PRO A 7 -16.12 -1.51 20.25
N LEU A 8 -15.39 -0.85 19.35
CA LEU A 8 -14.05 -1.25 18.95
C LEU A 8 -13.07 -0.53 19.86
N VAL A 9 -12.44 -1.27 20.78
CA VAL A 9 -11.37 -0.73 21.63
C VAL A 9 -10.09 -1.48 21.28
N GLU A 10 -9.37 -0.97 20.29
CA GLU A 10 -8.03 -1.44 19.95
C GLU A 10 -7.03 -0.40 20.44
N GLN A 11 -6.19 -0.76 21.41
CA GLN A 11 -4.98 -0.02 21.75
C GLN A 11 -3.79 -0.81 21.24
N ARG A 12 -3.34 -0.46 20.03
CA ARG A 12 -2.03 -0.84 19.50
C ARG A 12 -1.28 0.43 19.18
N ASP A 13 0.02 0.42 19.45
CA ASP A 13 0.91 1.43 18.91
C ASP A 13 1.05 1.15 17.41
N ALA A 14 0.28 1.88 16.61
CA ALA A 14 0.26 1.81 15.15
C ALA A 14 1.02 2.99 14.53
N SER A 15 2.01 3.51 15.25
CA SER A 15 2.88 4.56 14.73
C SER A 15 3.62 4.08 13.48
N TYR A 16 3.78 4.98 12.52
CA TYR A 16 4.46 4.72 11.25
C TYR A 16 5.27 5.95 10.86
N ASP A 17 6.31 5.71 10.06
CA ASP A 17 7.12 6.78 9.50
C ASP A 17 6.47 7.36 8.23
N ILE A 18 6.58 8.67 8.06
CA ILE A 18 6.18 9.37 6.84
C ILE A 18 7.43 9.66 6.03
N LEU A 19 7.60 8.95 4.92
CA LEU A 19 8.70 9.18 3.98
C LEU A 19 8.32 10.32 3.02
N ILE A 20 9.16 11.35 2.92
CA ILE A 20 8.95 12.50 2.02
C ILE A 20 10.16 12.61 1.09
N GLY A 21 9.91 12.53 -0.22
CA GLY A 21 10.93 12.58 -1.25
C GLY A 21 10.33 12.63 -2.65
N ALA A 22 11.14 13.01 -3.63
CA ALA A 22 10.72 13.03 -5.03
C ALA A 22 10.72 11.61 -5.61
N GLY A 23 9.62 11.22 -6.27
CA GLY A 23 9.55 9.96 -7.02
C GLY A 23 9.56 8.69 -6.16
N LEU A 24 9.17 8.74 -4.88
CA LEU A 24 9.15 7.57 -3.99
C LEU A 24 8.29 6.42 -4.51
N VAL A 25 7.23 6.72 -5.27
CA VAL A 25 6.37 5.71 -5.90
C VAL A 25 7.18 4.77 -6.81
N HIS A 26 8.15 5.29 -7.56
CA HIS A 26 9.03 4.49 -8.43
C HIS A 26 10.15 3.76 -7.68
N GLN A 27 10.18 3.88 -6.35
CA GLN A 27 11.15 3.22 -5.47
C GLN A 27 10.46 2.22 -4.52
N LEU A 28 9.18 1.92 -4.77
CA LEU A 28 8.39 1.01 -3.94
C LEU A 28 8.96 -0.42 -3.92
N ASP A 29 9.68 -0.83 -4.97
CA ASP A 29 10.40 -2.10 -5.02
C ASP A 29 11.41 -2.27 -3.87
N LYS A 30 12.00 -1.16 -3.40
CA LYS A 30 12.96 -1.13 -2.29
C LYS A 30 12.31 -0.77 -0.96
N ILE A 31 11.36 0.17 -1.00
CA ILE A 31 10.69 0.66 0.21
C ILE A 31 9.81 -0.43 0.84
N LEU A 32 9.07 -1.20 0.03
CA LEU A 32 8.15 -2.21 0.56
C LEU A 32 8.88 -3.31 1.36
N PRO A 33 9.97 -3.94 0.85
CA PRO A 33 10.72 -4.91 1.65
C PRO A 33 11.33 -4.38 2.95
N GLU A 34 11.70 -3.09 2.98
CA GLU A 34 12.35 -2.47 4.15
C GLU A 34 11.33 -2.08 5.22
N TYR A 35 10.24 -1.42 4.83
CA TYR A 35 9.28 -0.82 5.77
C TYR A 35 7.99 -1.63 5.95
N CYS A 36 7.64 -2.50 5.00
CA CYS A 36 6.39 -3.26 5.00
C CYS A 36 6.55 -4.68 4.38
N PRO A 37 7.37 -5.56 4.96
CA PRO A 37 7.61 -6.88 4.39
C PRO A 37 6.34 -7.76 4.41
N ALA A 38 5.88 -8.16 3.23
CA ALA A 38 4.74 -9.06 3.04
C ALA A 38 4.98 -10.08 1.92
N ALA A 39 4.17 -11.14 1.89
CA ALA A 39 4.22 -12.17 0.85
C ALA A 39 3.64 -11.69 -0.50
N ALA A 40 2.66 -10.78 -0.45
CA ALA A 40 2.04 -10.13 -1.59
C ALA A 40 1.45 -8.77 -1.18
N TYR A 41 1.21 -7.90 -2.16
CA TYR A 41 0.67 -6.56 -1.95
C TYR A 41 -0.53 -6.32 -2.85
N ALA A 42 -1.60 -5.75 -2.30
CA ALA A 42 -2.74 -5.28 -3.09
C ALA A 42 -2.54 -3.81 -3.46
N LEU A 43 -2.60 -3.48 -4.75
CA LEU A 43 -2.49 -2.09 -5.21
C LEU A 43 -3.90 -1.49 -5.40
N ILE A 44 -4.31 -0.63 -4.46
CA ILE A 44 -5.64 0.00 -4.48
C ILE A 44 -5.50 1.47 -4.85
N SER A 45 -6.19 1.89 -5.90
CA SER A 45 -6.19 3.26 -6.39
C SER A 45 -7.59 3.67 -6.88
N ASP A 46 -7.85 4.98 -6.90
CA ASP A 46 -9.00 5.51 -7.62
C ASP A 46 -8.83 5.42 -9.15
N SER A 47 -9.91 5.68 -9.88
CA SER A 47 -9.98 5.56 -11.34
C SER A 47 -9.07 6.52 -12.12
N TYR A 48 -8.71 7.66 -11.53
CA TYR A 48 -7.86 8.67 -12.17
C TYR A 48 -6.38 8.35 -11.94
N VAL A 49 -6.00 8.09 -10.69
CA VAL A 49 -4.61 7.75 -10.33
C VAL A 49 -4.23 6.37 -10.87
N GLY A 50 -5.18 5.42 -10.88
CA GLY A 50 -4.96 4.08 -11.39
C GLY A 50 -4.66 4.07 -12.88
N ASN A 51 -5.34 4.91 -13.65
CA ASN A 51 -5.08 5.07 -15.08
C ASN A 51 -3.74 5.80 -15.35
N ALA A 52 -3.34 6.71 -14.48
CA ALA A 52 -2.09 7.46 -14.65
C ALA A 52 -0.84 6.69 -14.23
N TYR A 53 -0.93 5.83 -13.20
CA TYR A 53 0.22 5.20 -12.57
C TYR A 53 0.04 3.71 -12.24
N GLY A 54 -1.19 3.24 -12.06
CA GLY A 54 -1.46 1.93 -11.47
C GLY A 54 -0.94 0.76 -12.29
N GLU A 55 -1.22 0.74 -13.60
CA GLU A 55 -0.79 -0.36 -14.47
C GLU A 55 0.74 -0.45 -14.61
N ASP A 56 1.39 0.69 -14.82
CA ASP A 56 2.85 0.72 -15.01
C ASP A 56 3.56 0.41 -13.70
N LEU A 57 3.07 0.92 -12.57
CA LEU A 57 3.60 0.60 -11.25
C LEU A 57 3.47 -0.89 -10.93
N ALA A 58 2.31 -1.51 -11.18
CA ALA A 58 2.12 -2.93 -10.95
C ALA A 58 3.09 -3.79 -11.78
N LYS A 59 3.33 -3.41 -13.04
CA LYS A 59 4.32 -4.07 -13.91
C LYS A 59 5.74 -3.91 -13.39
N GLU A 60 6.13 -2.70 -12.97
CA GLU A 60 7.45 -2.41 -12.41
C GLU A 60 7.71 -3.24 -11.15
N LEU A 61 6.75 -3.29 -10.22
CA LEU A 61 6.88 -4.04 -8.98
C LEU A 61 6.91 -5.56 -9.22
N THR A 62 6.09 -6.05 -10.15
CA THR A 62 6.11 -7.47 -10.55
C THR A 62 7.43 -7.84 -11.20
N ALA A 63 7.99 -6.98 -12.06
CA ALA A 63 9.30 -7.17 -12.67
C ALA A 63 10.44 -7.16 -11.64
N ALA A 64 10.27 -6.43 -10.53
CA ALA A 64 11.18 -6.46 -9.39
C ALA A 64 11.02 -7.70 -8.49
N GLY A 65 10.09 -8.61 -8.81
CA GLY A 65 9.88 -9.86 -8.08
C GLY A 65 8.90 -9.76 -6.91
N LEU A 66 8.18 -8.65 -6.76
CA LEU A 66 7.10 -8.52 -5.78
C LEU A 66 5.81 -9.12 -6.35
N ALA A 67 5.07 -9.88 -5.53
CA ALA A 67 3.74 -10.36 -5.89
C ALA A 67 2.72 -9.23 -5.68
N ILE A 68 2.09 -8.77 -6.76
CA ILE A 68 1.06 -7.73 -6.76
C ILE A 68 -0.28 -8.33 -7.18
N GLU A 69 -1.34 -8.06 -6.42
CA GLU A 69 -2.74 -8.45 -6.69
C GLU A 69 -3.65 -7.24 -6.95
#